data_AF-A0A382XBF2-F1
#
_entry.id   AF-A0A382XBF2-F1
#
_cell.length_a   1.000
_cell.length_b   1.000
_cell.length_c   1.000
_cell.angle_alpha   90.00
_cell.angle_beta   90.00
_cell.angle_gamma   90.00
#
_symmetry.space_group_name_H-M   'P 1'
#
loop_
_entity.id
_entity.type
_entity.pdbx_description
1 polymer ?
#
loop_
_entity_poly.entity_id
_entity_poly.type
_entity_poly.pdbx_seq_one_letter_code
_entity_poly.pdbx_strand_id
1 'polypeptide(L)'
;MLDGVGDLPHPDLAGKTPLEAATTKNMDVLAKNGIMGQVISVGKGIAPESDIAVFNMLGYKFQHSDYAGRGVVEAIGIGIDFKDGDLALRGNFATLDNEGKIIDRRAGRKIEREDVEEISKEIEKEIKFSN
;
A
#
# COMPACT_ATOMS: atom_id res chain seq x y z
N MET A 1 2.72 9.28 10.90
CA MET A 1 2.73 9.58 9.46
C MET A 1 1.27 9.66 9.00
N LEU A 2 0.93 10.63 8.15
CA LEU A 2 -0.40 10.72 7.53
C LEU A 2 -0.24 10.28 6.06
N ASP A 3 -0.81 9.14 5.70
CA ASP A 3 -0.67 8.58 4.35
C ASP A 3 -1.43 9.44 3.33
N GLY A 4 -0.80 9.71 2.19
CA GLY A 4 -1.37 10.54 1.13
C GLY A 4 -1.71 11.98 1.53
N VAL A 5 -1.09 12.54 2.59
CA VAL A 5 -1.44 13.87 3.10
C VAL A 5 -1.10 15.02 2.14
N GLY A 6 -0.11 14.83 1.27
CA GLY A 6 0.28 15.81 0.26
C GLY A 6 -0.66 15.75 -0.93
N ASP A 7 -1.12 16.91 -1.39
CA ASP A 7 -2.02 17.03 -2.53
C ASP A 7 -1.77 18.33 -3.30
N LEU A 8 -2.48 18.49 -4.42
CA LEU A 8 -2.47 19.69 -5.24
C LEU A 8 -3.64 20.64 -4.87
N PRO A 9 -3.47 21.95 -5.14
CA PRO A 9 -4.57 22.90 -5.08
C PRO A 9 -5.78 22.48 -5.93
N HIS A 10 -6.99 22.59 -5.38
CA HIS A 10 -8.22 22.22 -6.08
C HIS A 10 -9.20 23.41 -6.22
N PRO A 11 -9.87 23.59 -7.39
CA PRO A 11 -10.84 24.68 -7.60
C PRO A 11 -11.99 24.69 -6.58
N ASP A 12 -12.54 23.51 -6.24
CA ASP A 12 -13.63 23.38 -5.26
C ASP A 12 -13.22 23.79 -3.83
N LEU A 13 -11.92 23.90 -3.57
CA LEU A 13 -11.35 24.34 -2.31
C LEU A 13 -10.82 25.78 -2.40
N ALA A 14 -11.32 26.56 -3.36
CA ALA A 14 -10.86 27.92 -3.65
C ALA A 14 -9.34 28.01 -3.90
N GLY A 15 -8.79 27.00 -4.58
CA GLY A 15 -7.35 26.95 -4.92
C GLY A 15 -6.45 26.54 -3.75
N LYS A 16 -6.99 25.91 -2.71
CA LYS A 16 -6.23 25.31 -1.60
C LYS A 16 -6.05 23.80 -1.79
N THR A 17 -5.06 23.23 -1.13
CA THR A 17 -4.98 21.78 -0.90
C THR A 17 -6.01 21.34 0.15
N PRO A 18 -6.38 20.04 0.23
CA PRO A 18 -7.26 19.54 1.28
C PRO A 18 -6.72 19.79 2.69
N LEU A 19 -5.39 19.69 2.90
CA LEU A 19 -4.77 19.95 4.20
C LEU A 19 -4.92 21.41 4.63
N GLU A 20 -4.78 22.36 3.69
CA GLU A 20 -4.97 23.80 3.95
C GLU A 20 -6.45 24.20 4.12
N ALA A 21 -7.36 23.51 3.45
CA ALA A 21 -8.79 23.76 3.57
C ALA A 21 -9.38 23.19 4.87
N ALA A 22 -8.77 22.12 5.42
CA ALA A 22 -9.21 21.49 6.65
C ALA A 22 -8.94 22.34 7.90
N THR A 23 -9.86 22.30 8.87
CA THR A 23 -9.61 22.90 10.19
C THR A 23 -8.71 22.00 11.02
N THR A 24 -7.42 22.36 11.16
CA THR A 24 -6.40 21.50 11.77
C THR A 24 -5.69 22.12 12.98
N LYS A 25 -6.48 22.71 13.90
CA LYS A 25 -6.01 23.49 15.07
C LYS A 25 -4.79 22.89 15.81
N ASN A 26 -4.78 21.59 16.05
CA ASN A 26 -3.68 20.93 16.75
C ASN A 26 -2.39 20.88 15.90
N MET A 27 -2.51 20.60 14.61
CA MET A 27 -1.37 20.62 13.69
C MET A 27 -0.87 22.05 13.47
N ASP A 28 -1.77 23.03 13.41
CA ASP A 28 -1.40 24.46 13.32
C ASP A 28 -0.57 24.92 14.54
N VAL A 29 -0.98 24.49 15.75
CA VAL A 29 -0.23 24.77 16.99
C VAL A 29 1.14 24.10 16.96
N LEU A 30 1.23 22.84 16.51
CA LEU A 30 2.52 22.14 16.38
C LEU A 30 3.43 22.83 15.35
N ALA A 31 2.89 23.23 14.20
CA ALA A 31 3.63 23.93 13.16
C ALA A 31 4.15 25.30 13.65
N LYS A 32 3.32 26.06 14.38
CA LYS A 32 3.69 27.37 14.93
C LYS A 32 4.78 27.30 16.00
N ASN A 33 4.82 26.23 16.79
CA ASN A 33 5.77 26.07 17.89
C ASN A 33 6.93 25.11 17.55
N GLY A 34 7.03 24.68 16.30
CA GLY A 34 8.02 23.71 15.84
C GLY A 34 8.83 24.22 14.65
N ILE A 35 9.44 23.28 13.93
CA ILE A 35 10.15 23.53 12.67
C ILE A 35 9.42 22.80 11.56
N MET A 36 9.14 23.52 10.48
CA MET A 36 8.50 22.98 9.28
C MET A 36 9.54 22.71 8.19
N GLY A 37 9.27 21.71 7.37
CA GLY A 37 10.10 21.35 6.24
C GLY A 37 9.32 20.52 5.22
N GLN A 38 9.95 20.26 4.08
CA GLN A 38 9.43 19.35 3.06
C GLN A 38 10.31 18.11 3.01
N VAL A 39 9.69 16.95 2.85
CA VAL A 39 10.39 15.66 2.78
C VAL A 39 10.12 15.02 1.43
N ILE A 40 11.19 14.68 0.72
CA ILE A 40 11.13 13.82 -0.47
C ILE A 40 11.41 12.41 0.03
N SER A 41 10.39 11.55 0.04
CA SER A 41 10.47 10.23 0.69
C SER A 41 11.27 9.20 -0.10
N VAL A 42 11.26 9.26 -1.43
CA VAL A 42 11.97 8.29 -2.30
C VAL A 42 13.01 8.98 -3.17
N GLY A 43 12.56 9.87 -4.05
CA GLY A 43 13.43 10.63 -4.93
C GLY A 43 12.63 11.67 -5.70
N LYS A 44 13.32 12.68 -6.23
CA LYS A 44 12.67 13.75 -6.98
C LYS A 44 12.06 13.17 -8.27
N GLY A 45 10.75 13.39 -8.47
CA GLY A 45 10.03 12.90 -9.64
C GLY A 45 9.68 11.41 -9.60
N ILE A 46 9.96 10.72 -8.49
CA ILE A 46 9.58 9.33 -8.29
C ILE A 46 8.29 9.32 -7.47
N ALA A 47 7.22 8.74 -8.02
CA ALA A 47 5.99 8.53 -7.27
C ALA A 47 6.29 7.56 -6.12
N PRO A 48 6.06 7.94 -4.85
CA PRO A 48 6.38 7.09 -3.73
C PRO A 48 5.39 5.93 -3.63
N GLU A 49 5.88 4.70 -3.69
CA GLU A 49 5.13 3.55 -3.18
C GLU A 49 5.19 3.54 -1.65
N SER A 50 4.08 3.19 -0.99
CA SER A 50 3.92 3.34 0.46
C SER A 50 4.97 2.57 1.27
N ASP A 51 5.37 1.40 0.80
CA ASP A 51 6.36 0.54 1.43
C ASP A 51 7.75 1.19 1.47
N ILE A 52 8.32 1.53 0.30
CA ILE A 52 9.63 2.17 0.19
C ILE A 52 9.65 3.52 0.91
N ALA A 53 8.57 4.29 0.80
CA ALA A 53 8.46 5.58 1.49
C ALA A 53 8.53 5.44 3.02
N VAL A 54 7.83 4.45 3.60
CA VAL A 54 7.86 4.19 5.05
C VAL A 54 9.26 3.76 5.48
N PHE A 55 9.90 2.83 4.78
CA PHE A 55 11.25 2.39 5.12
C PHE A 55 12.28 3.53 5.07
N ASN A 56 12.22 4.38 4.05
CA ASN A 56 13.09 5.56 3.96
C ASN A 56 12.85 6.54 5.11
N MET A 57 11.60 6.73 5.53
CA MET A 57 11.27 7.56 6.70
C MET A 57 11.75 6.96 8.02
N LEU A 58 11.88 5.64 8.11
CA LEU A 58 12.51 4.94 9.24
C LEU A 58 14.05 4.93 9.18
N GLY A 59 14.65 5.50 8.13
CA GLY A 59 16.10 5.64 7.99
C GLY A 59 16.79 4.52 7.21
N TYR A 60 16.04 3.55 6.67
CA TYR A 60 16.59 2.54 5.77
C TYR A 60 16.94 3.19 4.43
N LYS A 61 18.04 2.74 3.82
CA LYS A 61 18.45 3.16 2.47
C LYS A 61 18.62 1.91 1.63
N PHE A 62 17.70 1.68 0.70
CA PHE A 62 17.83 0.59 -0.26
C PHE A 62 18.54 1.09 -1.51
N GLN A 63 19.57 0.37 -1.96
CA GLN A 63 19.88 0.38 -3.39
C GLN A 63 18.78 -0.43 -4.09
N HIS A 64 18.47 -0.17 -5.36
CA HIS A 64 17.37 -0.85 -6.06
C HIS A 64 17.46 -2.39 -5.99
N SER A 65 18.67 -2.95 -5.83
CA SER A 65 18.92 -4.38 -5.66
C SER A 65 18.57 -4.96 -4.28
N ASP A 66 18.45 -4.12 -3.26
CA ASP A 66 18.41 -4.57 -1.86
C ASP A 66 16.98 -4.59 -1.30
N TYR A 67 16.02 -4.05 -2.05
CA TYR A 67 14.62 -4.08 -1.65
C TYR A 67 14.01 -5.44 -2.01
N ALA A 68 13.59 -6.20 -1.00
CA ALA A 68 13.00 -7.54 -1.16
C ALA A 68 11.70 -7.55 -1.99
N GLY A 69 11.09 -6.38 -2.22
CA GLY A 69 9.86 -6.25 -2.99
C GLY A 69 8.61 -6.29 -2.11
N ARG A 70 7.54 -5.67 -2.61
CA ARG A 70 6.27 -5.52 -1.89
C ARG A 70 5.63 -6.85 -1.48
N GLY A 71 5.73 -7.87 -2.33
CA GLY A 71 5.18 -9.19 -2.06
C GLY A 71 5.76 -9.82 -0.79
N VAL A 72 7.09 -9.71 -0.61
CA VAL A 72 7.79 -10.22 0.56
C VAL A 72 7.39 -9.47 1.82
N VAL A 73 7.32 -8.13 1.74
CA VAL A 73 6.91 -7.29 2.87
C VAL A 73 5.47 -7.60 3.30
N GLU A 74 4.54 -7.75 2.35
CA GLU A 74 3.15 -8.10 2.66
C GLU A 74 3.03 -9.53 3.24
N ALA A 75 3.77 -10.51 2.70
CA ALA A 75 3.77 -11.89 3.19
C ALA A 75 4.26 -11.99 4.66
N ILE A 76 5.41 -11.37 4.96
CA ILE A 76 5.93 -11.30 6.33
C ILE A 76 4.94 -10.54 7.24
N GLY A 77 4.32 -9.47 6.73
CA GLY A 77 3.34 -8.66 7.47
C GLY A 77 2.09 -9.44 7.90
N ILE A 78 1.72 -10.50 7.18
CA ILE A 78 0.62 -11.41 7.55
C ILE A 78 1.08 -12.68 8.25
N GLY A 79 2.38 -12.80 8.56
CA GLY A 79 2.95 -13.91 9.32
C GLY A 79 3.35 -15.13 8.49
N ILE A 80 3.46 -15.00 7.16
CA ILE A 80 4.00 -16.05 6.30
C ILE A 80 5.53 -15.99 6.36
N ASP A 81 6.16 -17.14 6.65
CA ASP A 81 7.62 -17.29 6.58
C ASP A 81 8.08 -17.22 5.12
N PHE A 82 9.17 -16.50 4.86
CA PHE A 82 9.70 -16.30 3.51
C PHE A 82 11.19 -16.61 3.49
N LYS A 83 11.61 -17.50 2.59
CA LYS A 83 12.99 -17.99 2.48
C LYS A 83 13.62 -17.58 1.15
N ASP A 84 14.94 -17.60 1.11
CA ASP A 84 15.67 -17.39 -0.13
C ASP A 84 15.28 -18.45 -1.18
N GLY A 85 14.94 -17.98 -2.37
CA GLY A 85 14.38 -18.80 -3.46
C GLY A 85 12.85 -18.84 -3.53
N ASP A 86 12.13 -18.36 -2.51
CA ASP A 86 10.67 -18.26 -2.57
C ASP A 86 10.22 -17.09 -3.48
N LEU A 87 9.04 -17.22 -4.08
CA LEU A 87 8.40 -16.16 -4.86
C LEU A 87 7.11 -15.71 -4.16
N ALA A 88 7.09 -14.48 -3.65
CA ALA A 88 5.90 -13.88 -3.06
C ALA A 88 5.18 -12.99 -4.08
N LEU A 89 3.93 -13.32 -4.38
CA LEU A 89 3.06 -12.54 -5.26
C LEU A 89 1.87 -12.00 -4.50
N ARG A 90 1.50 -10.74 -4.78
CA ARG A 90 0.28 -10.15 -4.27
C ARG A 90 -0.90 -10.52 -5.17
N GLY A 91 -1.89 -11.20 -4.60
CA GLY A 91 -3.16 -11.52 -5.25
C GLY A 91 -4.33 -10.74 -4.67
N ASN A 92 -5.41 -10.60 -5.44
CA ASN A 92 -6.72 -10.19 -4.96
C ASN A 92 -7.77 -11.19 -5.45
N PHE A 93 -8.79 -11.46 -4.64
CA PHE A 93 -10.00 -12.10 -5.14
C PHE A 93 -10.77 -11.13 -6.05
N ALA A 94 -11.25 -11.65 -7.18
CA ALA A 94 -11.96 -10.90 -8.20
C ALA A 94 -13.21 -11.67 -8.65
N THR A 95 -14.21 -10.94 -9.13
CA THR A 95 -15.42 -11.52 -9.71
C THR A 95 -15.30 -11.54 -11.23
N LEU A 96 -15.56 -12.71 -11.81
CA LEU A 96 -15.65 -12.92 -13.24
C LEU A 96 -17.12 -12.96 -13.68
N ASP A 97 -17.41 -12.51 -14.89
CA ASP A 97 -18.68 -12.81 -15.55
C ASP A 97 -18.68 -14.21 -16.18
N ASN A 98 -19.80 -14.59 -16.79
CA ASN A 98 -19.99 -15.89 -17.45
C ASN A 98 -19.06 -16.09 -18.66
N GLU A 99 -18.45 -15.03 -19.19
CA GLU A 99 -17.51 -15.07 -20.30
C GLU A 99 -16.05 -15.10 -19.80
N GLY A 100 -15.83 -15.13 -18.48
CA GLY A 100 -14.51 -15.18 -17.85
C GLY A 100 -13.81 -13.82 -17.75
N LYS A 101 -14.53 -12.70 -17.94
CA LYS A 101 -13.96 -11.36 -17.85
C LYS A 101 -14.10 -10.82 -16.43
N ILE A 102 -13.05 -10.14 -15.95
CA ILE A 102 -13.07 -9.48 -14.64
C ILE A 102 -14.05 -8.30 -14.67
N ILE A 103 -15.14 -8.41 -13.89
CA ILE A 103 -16.14 -7.35 -13.70
C ILE A 103 -15.95 -6.59 -12.38
N ASP A 104 -15.29 -7.20 -11.39
CA ASP A 104 -14.88 -6.54 -10.15
C ASP A 104 -13.52 -7.07 -9.68
N ARG A 105 -12.53 -6.19 -9.58
CA ARG A 105 -11.16 -6.54 -9.18
C ARG A 105 -10.98 -6.78 -7.66
N ARG A 106 -12.05 -6.62 -6.87
CA ARG A 106 -12.04 -6.76 -5.40
C ARG A 106 -13.23 -7.55 -4.86
N ALA A 107 -14.01 -8.18 -5.72
CA ALA A 107 -15.19 -8.97 -5.34
C ALA A 107 -16.12 -8.26 -4.32
N GLY A 108 -16.42 -6.98 -4.59
CA GLY A 108 -17.29 -6.15 -3.76
C GLY A 108 -16.73 -5.77 -2.40
N ARG A 109 -15.51 -6.21 -2.01
CA ARG A 109 -14.98 -6.16 -0.64
C ARG A 109 -15.93 -6.77 0.42
N LYS A 110 -16.69 -7.79 0.03
CA LYS A 110 -17.69 -8.46 0.90
C LYS A 110 -17.30 -9.87 1.33
N ILE A 111 -16.05 -10.26 1.05
CA ILE A 111 -15.57 -11.58 1.44
C ILE A 111 -15.17 -11.49 2.90
N GLU A 112 -15.86 -12.23 3.75
CA GLU A 112 -15.53 -12.32 5.17
C GLU A 112 -14.25 -13.12 5.37
N ARG A 113 -13.63 -12.97 6.55
CA ARG A 113 -12.32 -13.57 6.82
C ARG A 113 -12.39 -15.10 6.75
N GLU A 114 -13.46 -15.69 7.27
CA GLU A 114 -13.66 -17.13 7.31
C GLU A 114 -13.69 -17.71 5.89
N ASP A 115 -14.39 -17.05 4.97
CA ASP A 115 -14.46 -17.45 3.56
C ASP A 115 -13.08 -17.37 2.89
N VAL A 116 -12.31 -16.31 3.17
CA VAL A 116 -10.95 -16.16 2.66
C VAL A 116 -10.06 -17.31 3.12
N GLU A 117 -10.13 -17.70 4.39
CA GLU A 117 -9.31 -18.78 4.94
C GLU A 117 -9.68 -20.14 4.34
N GLU A 118 -10.97 -20.40 4.12
CA GLU A 118 -11.43 -21.65 3.49
C GLU A 118 -11.02 -21.73 2.02
N ILE A 119 -11.25 -20.66 1.25
CA ILE A 119 -10.86 -20.59 -0.17
C ILE A 119 -9.34 -20.72 -0.31
N SER A 120 -8.57 -20.05 0.55
CA SER A 120 -7.09 -20.12 0.49
C SER A 120 -6.59 -21.54 0.75
N LYS A 121 -7.18 -22.25 1.72
CA LYS A 121 -6.84 -23.67 2.00
C LYS A 121 -7.20 -24.58 0.85
N GLU A 122 -8.32 -24.33 0.16
CA GLU A 122 -8.72 -25.12 -1.00
C GLU A 122 -7.74 -24.91 -2.16
N ILE A 123 -7.38 -23.65 -2.43
CA ILE A 123 -6.37 -23.28 -3.43
C ILE A 123 -5.03 -23.97 -3.14
N GLU A 124 -4.57 -23.95 -1.88
CA GLU A 124 -3.32 -24.63 -1.48
C GLU A 124 -3.34 -26.15 -1.69
N LYS A 125 -4.49 -26.79 -1.55
CA LYS A 125 -4.64 -28.25 -1.75
C LYS A 125 -4.69 -28.63 -3.22
N GLU A 126 -5.46 -27.87 -4.01
CA GLU A 126 -5.81 -28.22 -5.38
C GLU A 126 -4.80 -27.70 -6.41
N ILE A 127 -4.15 -26.56 -6.16
CA ILE A 127 -3.14 -26.03 -7.07
C ILE A 127 -1.83 -26.79 -6.88
N LYS A 128 -1.50 -27.61 -7.89
CA LYS A 128 -0.17 -28.19 -8.05
C LYS A 128 0.59 -27.39 -9.10
N PHE A 129 1.66 -26.74 -8.70
CA PHE A 129 2.59 -26.15 -9.65
C PHE A 129 3.26 -27.29 -10.43
N SER A 130 3.20 -27.20 -11.76
CA SER A 130 3.96 -28.11 -12.61
C SER A 130 5.43 -27.72 -12.51
N ASN A 131 6.29 -28.66 -12.09
CA ASN A 131 7.75 -28.51 -12.17
C ASN A 131 8.22 -28.57 -13.62
#